data_AF-A0A8S0SWM9-F1
#
_entry.id   AF-A0A8S0SWM9-F1
#
_cell.length_a   1.000
_cell.length_b   1.000
_cell.length_c   1.000
_cell.angle_alpha   90.00
_cell.angle_beta   90.00
_cell.angle_gamma   90.00
#
_symmetry.space_group_name_H-M   'P 1'
#
loop_
_entity.id
_entity.type
_entity.pdbx_description
1 polymer ?
#
loop_
_entity_poly.entity_id
_entity_poly.type
_entity_poly.pdbx_seq_one_letter_code
_entity_poly.pdbx_strand_id
1 'polypeptide(L)'
;MKCSYSVLSFPYRVVFTGTVVVIPDILALASPGERAECRREASQRKNASAGQEGVKGLRSLGVRDLSYRLAFIANSIQICDGRKYNDIRKRRDADDDDIQQFTAEELNDIQRMRKTPDFFNKIVDSIAPTIFGHQDIKRAILLMLLGGVHKFTHEGINLRGDINVCIVGDPSCAKSQFLKYTSGLVPRSVYTSGKSSSAAGLTATVAKEPETGEFCIEAGALMLADNGVCCIDEFDKMDIRDQVAIHEAMEQQTISITKAGIQATLNARTSILAAANPTGGRYDKTKPLKYNVALPPAILSRFDLVYVMIDDPDDQTDYHIAHHIVRVHQKHENALAPAFTTAQLKRYMSYAKTLKPKLSPEARELLVESYVSLRRGDTAPGSRVAYRMTVRQLEALIRLSEAIARSHLDTEVQPRYVRLAVRLLKTSIISVESSEIDLSEFQDEYQGSDDGMAENGDSVSGLGKNSTGAATQQASETGENLGDTGSGQGKKLVISDEYFQRVTQALVMRLRQHEETIIHEGTGLAGMRQRDLIQWYVNQQNEKNNYSTMEEAAAEVKKVKAIIESLIRREGYLIVVDDGRQAAEEAETVRSSTRDDRILAVAPNYVID
;
A
#
# COMPACT_ATOMS: atom_id res chain seq x y z
N MET A 1 -52.30 -15.19 8.22
CA MET A 1 -51.50 -14.72 7.08
C MET A 1 -50.14 -14.23 7.60
N LYS A 2 -49.17 -15.13 7.75
CA LYS A 2 -47.75 -14.80 8.00
C LYS A 2 -46.98 -15.32 6.78
N CYS A 3 -46.91 -14.55 5.72
CA CYS A 3 -46.08 -14.84 4.56
C CYS A 3 -45.57 -13.51 4.02
N SER A 4 -44.28 -13.46 3.72
CA SER A 4 -43.58 -12.37 3.00
C SER A 4 -43.00 -11.21 3.84
N TYR A 5 -42.28 -11.50 4.93
CA TYR A 5 -41.32 -10.54 5.54
C TYR A 5 -39.90 -11.11 5.46
N SER A 6 -39.26 -11.07 4.28
CA SER A 6 -37.82 -11.42 4.20
C SER A 6 -37.09 -10.98 2.92
N VAL A 7 -37.64 -10.04 2.12
CA VAL A 7 -36.99 -9.64 0.85
C VAL A 7 -36.16 -8.34 0.98
N LEU A 8 -36.34 -7.59 2.06
CA LEU A 8 -35.59 -6.36 2.33
C LEU A 8 -34.48 -6.64 3.34
N SER A 9 -33.24 -6.77 2.87
CA SER A 9 -32.06 -6.69 3.74
C SER A 9 -31.51 -5.27 3.73
N PHE A 10 -31.24 -4.69 4.89
CA PHE A 10 -30.45 -3.45 5.00
C PHE A 10 -29.04 -3.66 4.38
N PRO A 11 -28.41 -2.67 3.72
CA PRO A 11 -28.80 -1.28 3.48
C PRO A 11 -29.01 -1.00 1.97
N TYR A 12 -30.17 -1.37 1.41
CA TYR A 12 -30.49 -1.00 0.02
C TYR A 12 -31.31 0.28 -0.05
N ARG A 13 -30.98 1.16 -1.01
CA ARG A 13 -31.85 2.28 -1.38
C ARG A 13 -33.04 1.74 -2.16
N VAL A 14 -34.24 2.02 -1.66
CA VAL A 14 -35.48 1.48 -2.18
C VAL A 14 -36.45 2.63 -2.44
N VAL A 15 -37.04 2.65 -3.64
CA VAL A 15 -38.23 3.44 -3.94
C VAL A 15 -39.44 2.63 -3.51
N PHE A 16 -40.16 3.17 -2.54
CA PHE A 16 -41.48 2.66 -2.19
C PHE A 16 -42.53 3.44 -2.96
N THR A 17 -43.41 2.72 -3.65
CA THR A 17 -44.58 3.29 -4.33
C THR A 17 -45.83 2.81 -3.61
N GLY A 18 -46.71 3.75 -3.24
CA GLY A 18 -47.80 3.46 -2.31
C GLY A 18 -48.63 4.68 -1.98
N THR A 19 -49.46 4.53 -0.95
CA THR A 19 -50.46 5.51 -0.55
C THR A 19 -50.24 5.92 0.91
N VAL A 20 -50.38 7.22 1.18
CA VAL A 20 -50.38 7.75 2.55
C VAL A 20 -51.78 7.53 3.14
N VAL A 21 -51.85 6.90 4.31
CA VAL A 21 -53.08 6.62 5.04
C VAL A 21 -52.99 7.25 6.43
N VAL A 22 -54.13 7.71 6.93
CA VAL A 22 -54.26 8.26 8.28
C VAL A 22 -54.77 7.18 9.21
N ILE A 23 -54.01 6.82 10.23
CA ILE A 23 -54.36 5.80 11.22
C ILE A 23 -54.67 6.50 12.55
N PRO A 24 -55.86 6.31 13.14
CA PRO A 24 -56.16 6.83 14.46
C PRO A 24 -55.39 6.05 15.54
N ASP A 25 -54.94 6.74 16.59
CA ASP A 25 -54.25 6.10 17.71
C ASP A 25 -55.24 5.26 18.53
N ILE A 26 -55.06 3.93 18.49
CA ILE A 26 -55.99 2.97 19.11
C ILE A 26 -56.02 3.13 20.63
N LEU A 27 -54.91 3.56 21.24
CA LEU A 27 -54.82 3.84 22.68
C LEU A 27 -55.72 5.01 23.10
N ALA A 28 -55.81 6.05 22.26
CA ALA A 28 -56.71 7.18 22.49
C ALA A 28 -58.19 6.78 22.28
N LEU A 29 -58.46 5.85 21.36
CA LEU A 29 -59.80 5.29 21.11
C LEU A 29 -60.29 4.34 22.20
N ALA A 30 -59.37 3.59 22.84
CA ALA A 30 -59.66 2.58 23.85
C ALA A 30 -59.84 3.13 25.27
N SER A 31 -59.41 4.38 25.52
CA SER A 31 -59.72 5.05 26.79
C SER A 31 -61.23 5.27 26.93
N PRO A 32 -61.90 4.72 27.97
CA PRO A 32 -63.31 4.94 28.17
C PRO A 32 -63.52 6.41 28.55
N GLY A 33 -64.26 7.15 27.71
CA GLY A 33 -64.63 8.53 28.02
C GLY A 33 -65.35 8.58 29.37
N GLU A 34 -64.89 9.46 30.28
CA GLU A 34 -65.53 9.66 31.58
C GLU A 34 -67.02 9.94 31.38
N ARG A 35 -67.87 9.07 31.95
CA ARG A 35 -69.31 9.33 32.00
C ARG A 35 -69.57 10.39 33.05
N ALA A 36 -70.26 11.46 32.65
CA ALA A 36 -70.73 12.48 33.56
C ALA A 36 -71.77 11.89 34.52
N GLU A 37 -71.44 11.78 35.81
CA GLU A 37 -72.45 11.65 36.86
C GLU A 37 -72.94 13.05 37.24
N CYS A 38 -74.18 13.39 36.87
CA CYS A 38 -74.85 14.59 37.36
C CYS A 38 -75.18 14.41 38.85
N ARG A 39 -74.30 14.83 39.74
CA ARG A 39 -74.63 15.01 41.16
C ARG A 39 -75.49 16.28 41.30
N ARG A 40 -76.80 16.12 41.49
CA ARG A 40 -77.68 17.24 41.87
C ARG A 40 -77.35 17.65 43.30
N GLU A 41 -76.65 18.76 43.47
CA GLU A 41 -76.62 19.44 44.76
C GLU A 41 -77.93 20.18 45.00
N ALA A 42 -78.56 19.88 46.13
CA ALA A 42 -79.76 20.56 46.60
C ALA A 42 -79.39 21.96 47.11
N SER A 43 -80.08 22.94 46.53
CA SER A 43 -80.31 24.31 47.01
C SER A 43 -79.72 24.71 48.37
N GLN A 44 -78.63 25.49 48.36
CA GLN A 44 -78.39 26.50 49.39
C GLN A 44 -77.77 27.78 48.81
N ARG A 45 -78.42 28.89 49.16
CA ARG A 45 -78.13 30.27 48.76
C ARG A 45 -76.78 30.77 49.30
N LYS A 46 -76.00 31.51 48.50
CA LYS A 46 -75.55 32.91 48.76
C LYS A 46 -74.54 33.45 47.73
N ASN A 47 -74.92 34.61 47.18
CA ASN A 47 -74.17 35.82 46.82
C ASN A 47 -72.79 35.79 46.10
N ALA A 48 -72.83 36.41 44.91
CA ALA A 48 -71.92 37.47 44.43
C ALA A 48 -70.44 37.15 44.19
N SER A 49 -70.14 36.57 43.03
CA SER A 49 -69.22 37.10 42.01
C SER A 49 -69.10 36.05 40.91
N ALA A 50 -69.99 36.11 39.91
CA ALA A 50 -69.88 35.27 38.72
C ALA A 50 -68.73 35.81 37.85
N GLY A 51 -67.50 35.47 38.24
CA GLY A 51 -66.40 35.39 37.30
C GLY A 51 -66.84 34.45 36.16
N GLN A 52 -66.56 34.87 34.94
CA GLN A 52 -66.72 34.05 33.74
C GLN A 52 -65.83 32.80 33.86
N GLU A 53 -66.30 31.75 34.55
CA GLU A 53 -65.89 30.39 34.19
C GLU A 53 -66.70 30.02 32.96
N GLY A 54 -66.17 30.45 31.80
CA GLY A 54 -66.58 29.91 30.52
C GLY A 54 -66.55 28.39 30.59
N VAL A 55 -67.52 27.76 29.93
CA VAL A 55 -67.64 26.31 29.82
C VAL A 55 -66.34 25.72 29.26
N LYS A 56 -65.39 25.36 30.14
CA LYS A 56 -64.24 24.53 29.77
C LYS A 56 -64.75 23.10 29.65
N GLY A 57 -65.43 22.82 28.55
CA GLY A 57 -66.21 21.60 28.43
C GLY A 57 -66.48 21.15 27.00
N LEU A 58 -65.53 21.29 26.06
CA LEU A 58 -65.63 20.50 24.82
C LEU A 58 -65.51 18.99 25.13
N ARG A 59 -64.76 18.61 26.17
CA ARG A 59 -64.68 17.23 26.68
C ARG A 59 -65.96 16.72 27.34
N SER A 60 -66.82 17.60 27.87
CA SER A 60 -68.09 17.19 28.52
C SER A 60 -69.24 16.93 27.54
N LEU A 61 -69.08 17.30 26.26
CA LEU A 61 -69.99 16.96 25.16
C LEU A 61 -69.68 15.60 24.51
N GLY A 62 -68.75 14.82 25.07
CA GLY A 62 -68.30 13.56 24.48
C GLY A 62 -67.40 13.71 23.25
N VAL A 63 -66.89 14.92 22.99
CA VAL A 63 -65.92 15.16 21.92
C VAL A 63 -64.57 14.58 22.35
N ARG A 64 -64.16 13.50 21.69
CA ARG A 64 -62.86 12.86 21.90
C ARG A 64 -61.81 13.61 21.08
N ASP A 65 -60.71 13.99 21.72
CA ASP A 65 -59.50 14.42 21.02
C ASP A 65 -58.88 13.18 20.34
N LEU A 66 -59.22 12.96 19.07
CA LEU A 66 -58.68 11.87 18.27
C LEU A 66 -57.32 12.30 17.70
N SER A 67 -56.25 11.71 18.22
CA SER A 67 -54.93 11.82 17.62
C SER A 67 -54.83 10.88 16.42
N TYR A 68 -54.46 11.44 15.27
CA TYR A 68 -54.23 10.70 14.04
C TYR A 68 -52.74 10.70 13.72
N ARG A 69 -52.21 9.55 13.26
CA ARG A 69 -50.84 9.41 12.76
C ARG A 69 -50.89 9.16 11.26
N LEU A 70 -50.00 9.83 10.53
CA LEU A 70 -49.78 9.54 9.11
C LEU A 70 -48.91 8.29 9.00
N ALA A 71 -49.36 7.30 8.24
CA ALA A 71 -48.62 6.10 7.91
C ALA A 71 -48.54 5.93 6.39
N PHE A 72 -47.39 5.53 5.87
CA PHE A 72 -47.22 5.24 4.45
C PHE A 72 -47.34 3.74 4.20
N ILE A 73 -48.31 3.33 3.38
CA ILE A 73 -48.49 1.94 2.98
C ILE A 73 -47.91 1.77 1.58
N ALA A 74 -46.79 1.05 1.49
CA ALA A 74 -46.14 0.72 0.23
C ALA A 74 -46.81 -0.49 -0.43
N ASN A 75 -47.24 -0.35 -1.68
CA ASN A 75 -47.81 -1.45 -2.48
C ASN A 75 -46.77 -2.08 -3.41
N SER A 76 -45.74 -1.33 -3.80
CA SER A 76 -44.65 -1.83 -4.65
C SER A 76 -43.31 -1.25 -4.21
N ILE A 77 -42.29 -2.10 -4.32
CA ILE A 77 -40.93 -1.89 -3.83
C ILE A 77 -40.00 -2.06 -5.03
N GLN A 78 -39.26 -1.01 -5.37
CA GLN A 78 -38.21 -1.05 -6.39
C GLN A 78 -36.87 -0.67 -5.76
N ILE A 79 -35.84 -1.45 -6.01
CA ILE A 79 -34.48 -1.12 -5.55
C ILE A 79 -33.91 -0.07 -6.51
N CYS A 80 -33.50 1.10 -6.00
CA CYS A 80 -33.02 2.22 -6.83
C CYS A 80 -31.70 1.93 -7.53
N ASP A 81 -30.92 0.98 -7.01
CA ASP A 81 -29.61 0.67 -7.54
C ASP A 81 -29.81 -0.07 -8.86
N GLY A 82 -29.39 0.53 -9.98
CA GLY A 82 -29.64 0.12 -11.38
C GLY A 82 -29.08 -1.23 -11.81
N ARG A 83 -28.99 -2.19 -10.88
CA ARG A 83 -28.81 -3.61 -11.17
C ARG A 83 -30.04 -4.06 -11.94
N LYS A 84 -29.82 -4.43 -13.21
CA LYS A 84 -30.80 -5.22 -13.96
C LYS A 84 -31.23 -6.39 -13.08
N TYR A 85 -32.54 -6.54 -12.96
CA TYR A 85 -33.21 -7.56 -12.17
C TYR A 85 -32.78 -8.94 -12.67
N ASN A 86 -31.87 -9.60 -11.97
CA ASN A 86 -31.68 -11.04 -12.17
C ASN A 86 -32.85 -11.74 -11.51
N ASP A 87 -33.65 -12.38 -12.36
CA ASP A 87 -34.82 -13.16 -11.99
C ASP A 87 -34.42 -14.26 -10.97
N ILE A 88 -35.00 -14.18 -9.77
CA ILE A 88 -34.74 -15.10 -8.64
C ILE A 88 -35.21 -16.53 -8.97
N ARG A 89 -35.94 -16.73 -10.08
CA ARG A 89 -36.45 -18.05 -10.52
C ARG A 89 -35.40 -18.97 -11.14
N LYS A 90 -34.21 -18.49 -11.54
CA LYS A 90 -33.12 -19.36 -12.08
C LYS A 90 -32.16 -19.85 -10.99
N ARG A 91 -32.69 -20.48 -9.94
CA ARG A 91 -31.89 -21.07 -8.84
C ARG A 91 -31.94 -22.59 -8.82
N ARG A 92 -31.87 -23.21 -10.00
CA ARG A 92 -31.61 -24.64 -10.18
C ARG A 92 -30.70 -24.80 -11.38
N ASP A 93 -29.39 -24.77 -11.10
CA ASP A 93 -28.40 -25.76 -11.52
C ASP A 93 -27.01 -25.11 -11.40
N ALA A 94 -26.35 -25.41 -10.28
CA ALA A 94 -25.04 -24.91 -9.95
C ALA A 94 -23.99 -25.71 -10.74
N ASP A 95 -23.35 -25.04 -11.70
CA ASP A 95 -21.88 -24.95 -11.83
C ASP A 95 -21.44 -24.41 -13.22
N ASP A 96 -22.36 -24.29 -14.20
CA ASP A 96 -22.08 -23.69 -15.53
C ASP A 96 -22.75 -22.31 -15.78
N ASP A 97 -23.65 -21.87 -14.90
CA ASP A 97 -24.58 -20.75 -15.17
C ASP A 97 -24.08 -19.33 -14.81
N ASP A 98 -22.90 -19.17 -14.18
CA ASP A 98 -22.38 -17.84 -13.83
C ASP A 98 -21.96 -17.01 -15.06
N ILE A 99 -21.74 -17.66 -16.22
CA ILE A 99 -21.45 -17.01 -17.50
C ILE A 99 -22.76 -16.49 -18.15
N GLN A 100 -23.92 -17.05 -17.79
CA GLN A 100 -25.22 -16.86 -18.45
C GLN A 100 -25.92 -15.52 -18.10
N GLN A 101 -25.22 -14.56 -17.46
CA GLN A 101 -25.78 -13.25 -17.07
C GLN A 101 -25.34 -12.08 -17.95
N PHE A 102 -24.38 -12.27 -18.85
CA PHE A 102 -23.92 -11.21 -19.74
C PHE A 102 -24.60 -11.29 -21.10
N THR A 103 -25.12 -10.16 -21.58
CA THR A 103 -25.66 -10.09 -22.94
C THR A 103 -24.53 -10.25 -23.97
N ALA A 104 -24.85 -10.75 -25.16
CA ALA A 104 -23.85 -10.94 -26.22
C ALA A 104 -23.13 -9.63 -26.61
N GLU A 105 -23.83 -8.50 -26.54
CA GLU A 105 -23.24 -7.16 -26.76
C GLU A 105 -22.21 -6.81 -25.68
N GLU A 106 -22.51 -7.12 -24.43
CA GLU A 106 -21.61 -6.88 -23.29
C GLU A 106 -20.33 -7.72 -23.39
N LEU A 107 -20.44 -8.97 -23.83
CA LEU A 107 -19.29 -9.82 -24.09
C LEU A 107 -18.45 -9.30 -25.27
N ASN A 108 -19.11 -8.81 -26.34
CA ASN A 108 -18.42 -8.21 -27.47
C ASN A 108 -17.64 -6.96 -27.06
N ASP A 109 -18.21 -6.12 -26.19
CA ASP A 109 -17.51 -4.94 -25.64
C ASP A 109 -16.30 -5.34 -24.80
N ILE A 110 -16.45 -6.35 -23.93
CA ILE A 110 -15.34 -6.89 -23.13
C ILE A 110 -14.22 -7.42 -24.03
N GLN A 111 -14.56 -8.14 -25.09
CA GLN A 111 -13.58 -8.64 -26.05
C GLN A 111 -12.89 -7.50 -26.82
N ARG A 112 -13.63 -6.45 -27.20
CA ARG A 112 -13.04 -5.25 -27.82
C ARG A 112 -12.05 -4.56 -26.88
N MET A 113 -12.41 -4.41 -25.61
CA MET A 113 -11.52 -3.86 -24.59
C MET A 113 -10.22 -4.68 -24.50
N ARG A 114 -10.32 -6.01 -24.38
CA ARG A 114 -9.17 -6.92 -24.32
C ARG A 114 -8.25 -6.83 -25.53
N LYS A 115 -8.78 -6.63 -26.74
CA LYS A 115 -8.00 -6.55 -27.99
C LYS A 115 -7.20 -5.24 -28.13
N THR A 116 -7.41 -4.26 -27.26
CA THR A 116 -6.73 -2.98 -27.33
C THR A 116 -5.24 -3.15 -26.94
N PRO A 117 -4.27 -2.57 -27.68
CA PRO A 117 -2.87 -2.61 -27.25
C PRO A 117 -2.68 -1.83 -25.95
N ASP A 118 -1.77 -2.30 -25.10
CA ASP A 118 -1.50 -1.79 -23.74
C ASP A 118 -2.74 -1.68 -22.85
N PHE A 119 -3.63 -2.67 -22.98
CA PHE A 119 -4.88 -2.76 -22.24
C PHE A 119 -4.71 -2.58 -20.73
N PHE A 120 -3.70 -3.23 -20.13
CA PHE A 120 -3.49 -3.19 -18.69
C PHE A 120 -3.18 -1.76 -18.20
N ASN A 121 -2.26 -1.05 -18.86
CA ASN A 121 -1.95 0.33 -18.49
C ASN A 121 -3.13 1.27 -18.73
N LYS A 122 -3.90 1.08 -19.82
CA LYS A 122 -5.10 1.89 -20.09
C LYS A 122 -6.20 1.71 -19.05
N ILE A 123 -6.40 0.50 -18.50
CA ILE A 123 -7.33 0.31 -17.37
C ILE A 123 -6.82 1.06 -16.15
N VAL A 124 -5.52 0.93 -15.85
CA VAL A 124 -4.89 1.57 -14.69
C VAL A 124 -5.03 3.09 -14.79
N ASP A 125 -4.80 3.67 -15.96
CA ASP A 125 -4.99 5.11 -16.21
C ASP A 125 -6.45 5.56 -16.10
N SER A 126 -7.39 4.65 -16.43
CA SER A 126 -8.82 4.91 -16.32
C SER A 126 -9.32 4.82 -14.86
N ILE A 127 -8.51 4.24 -13.95
CA ILE A 127 -8.79 4.22 -12.50
C ILE A 127 -8.29 5.52 -11.87
N ALA A 128 -9.20 6.20 -11.17
CA ALA A 128 -8.96 7.50 -10.53
C ALA A 128 -8.29 8.50 -11.50
N PRO A 129 -9.02 8.93 -12.55
CA PRO A 129 -8.45 9.83 -13.57
C PRO A 129 -8.18 11.24 -13.01
N THR A 130 -8.77 11.59 -11.87
CA THR A 130 -8.56 12.86 -11.15
C THR A 130 -7.22 12.95 -10.43
N ILE A 131 -6.51 11.84 -10.30
CA ILE A 131 -5.21 11.78 -9.61
C ILE A 131 -4.15 11.54 -10.67
N PHE A 132 -3.19 12.45 -10.75
CA PHE A 132 -2.03 12.32 -11.61
C PHE A 132 -0.95 11.44 -10.93
N GLY A 133 -0.23 10.63 -11.72
CA GLY A 133 0.87 9.81 -11.21
C GLY A 133 0.46 8.51 -10.48
N HIS A 134 1.38 8.02 -9.64
CA HIS A 134 1.27 6.81 -8.81
C HIS A 134 0.69 5.58 -9.53
N GLN A 135 1.26 5.22 -10.67
CA GLN A 135 0.79 4.10 -11.48
C GLN A 135 0.81 2.76 -10.73
N ASP A 136 1.79 2.55 -9.85
CA ASP A 136 1.89 1.30 -9.09
C ASP A 136 0.79 1.18 -8.02
N ILE A 137 0.37 2.29 -7.41
CA ILE A 137 -0.76 2.31 -6.46
C ILE A 137 -2.07 2.02 -7.22
N LYS A 138 -2.25 2.64 -8.40
CA LYS A 138 -3.42 2.37 -9.25
C LYS A 138 -3.48 0.90 -9.70
N ARG A 139 -2.33 0.32 -10.07
CA ARG A 139 -2.20 -1.12 -10.37
C ARG A 139 -2.60 -1.98 -9.18
N ALA A 140 -2.13 -1.65 -7.98
CA ALA A 140 -2.46 -2.38 -6.77
C ALA A 140 -3.96 -2.34 -6.44
N ILE A 141 -4.58 -1.16 -6.56
CA ILE A 141 -6.03 -1.00 -6.37
C ILE A 141 -6.80 -1.82 -7.41
N LEU A 142 -6.37 -1.83 -8.68
CA LEU A 142 -6.99 -2.68 -9.71
C LEU A 142 -6.92 -4.17 -9.34
N LEU A 143 -5.76 -4.65 -8.90
CA LEU A 143 -5.59 -6.06 -8.50
C LEU A 143 -6.42 -6.42 -7.27
N MET A 144 -6.51 -5.51 -6.30
CA MET A 144 -7.40 -5.65 -5.14
C MET A 144 -8.87 -5.74 -5.56
N LEU A 145 -9.30 -4.89 -6.49
CA LEU A 145 -10.67 -4.88 -6.99
C LEU A 145 -11.05 -6.17 -7.71
N LEU A 146 -10.12 -6.78 -8.44
CA LEU A 146 -10.32 -8.06 -9.12
C LEU A 146 -10.29 -9.24 -8.14
N GLY A 147 -9.37 -9.22 -7.17
CA GLY A 147 -9.16 -10.28 -6.20
C GLY A 147 -8.57 -11.57 -6.80
N GLY A 148 -8.00 -12.43 -5.96
CA GLY A 148 -7.50 -13.76 -6.31
C GLY A 148 -8.57 -14.85 -6.20
N VAL A 149 -8.18 -16.12 -6.40
CA VAL A 149 -9.12 -17.24 -6.39
C VAL A 149 -9.31 -17.75 -4.97
N HIS A 150 -10.56 -17.78 -4.49
CA HIS A 150 -10.90 -18.49 -3.25
C HIS A 150 -10.83 -20.00 -3.49
N LYS A 151 -10.06 -20.70 -2.66
CA LYS A 151 -9.88 -22.15 -2.76
C LYS A 151 -10.35 -22.83 -1.48
N PHE A 152 -10.88 -24.02 -1.62
CA PHE A 152 -11.28 -24.89 -0.51
C PHE A 152 -10.33 -26.07 -0.51
N THR A 153 -9.68 -26.34 0.63
CA THR A 153 -8.90 -27.58 0.78
C THR A 153 -9.83 -28.77 0.99
N HIS A 154 -9.34 -29.98 0.73
CA HIS A 154 -10.08 -31.22 1.03
C HIS A 154 -10.40 -31.38 2.53
N GLU A 155 -9.67 -30.67 3.40
CA GLU A 155 -9.85 -30.64 4.85
C GLU A 155 -10.90 -29.62 5.31
N GLY A 156 -11.54 -28.89 4.39
CA GLY A 156 -12.57 -27.90 4.70
C GLY A 156 -12.04 -26.56 5.19
N ILE A 157 -10.73 -26.30 5.04
CA ILE A 157 -10.12 -25.01 5.35
C ILE A 157 -10.28 -24.08 4.14
N ASN A 158 -10.78 -22.87 4.39
CA ASN A 158 -10.94 -21.85 3.37
C ASN A 158 -9.63 -21.08 3.19
N LEU A 159 -9.07 -21.12 1.98
CA LEU A 159 -7.93 -20.27 1.61
C LEU A 159 -8.45 -18.93 1.11
N ARG A 160 -7.94 -17.85 1.73
CA ARG A 160 -8.25 -16.47 1.35
C ARG A 160 -7.80 -16.19 -0.09
N GLY A 161 -8.73 -15.74 -0.93
CA GLY A 161 -8.47 -15.22 -2.28
C GLY A 161 -8.30 -13.70 -2.32
N ASP A 162 -8.78 -12.99 -1.30
CA ASP A 162 -8.76 -11.52 -1.24
C ASP A 162 -7.36 -10.95 -1.02
N ILE A 163 -7.12 -9.79 -1.63
CA ILE A 163 -5.85 -9.06 -1.56
C ILE A 163 -6.07 -7.82 -0.69
N ASN A 164 -5.19 -7.61 0.29
CA ASN A 164 -5.25 -6.42 1.15
C ASN A 164 -4.16 -5.43 0.76
N VAL A 165 -4.53 -4.15 0.64
CA VAL A 165 -3.63 -3.06 0.23
C VAL A 165 -3.60 -1.98 1.30
N CYS A 166 -2.40 -1.54 1.67
CA CYS A 166 -2.19 -0.42 2.57
C CYS A 166 -1.42 0.70 1.85
N ILE A 167 -1.89 1.93 2.01
CA ILE A 167 -1.25 3.14 1.50
C ILE A 167 -0.78 3.97 2.69
N VAL A 168 0.52 4.15 2.81
CA VAL A 168 1.18 5.02 3.78
C VAL A 168 1.70 6.25 3.04
N GLY A 169 1.77 7.40 3.68
CA GLY A 169 2.46 8.55 3.09
C GLY A 169 2.23 9.83 3.86
N ASP A 170 2.62 10.97 3.31
CA ASP A 170 2.44 12.23 4.02
C ASP A 170 0.97 12.70 3.98
N PRO A 171 0.55 13.60 4.90
CA PRO A 171 -0.70 14.32 4.81
C PRO A 171 -0.79 15.08 3.48
N SER A 172 -2.01 15.29 2.99
CA SER A 172 -2.27 16.00 1.73
C SER A 172 -1.86 15.27 0.44
N CYS A 173 -1.18 14.12 0.51
CA CYS A 173 -1.10 13.19 -0.61
C CYS A 173 -2.51 12.60 -0.85
N ALA A 174 -2.97 12.47 -2.09
CA ALA A 174 -4.35 12.14 -2.50
C ALA A 174 -4.95 10.78 -2.03
N LYS A 175 -4.47 10.19 -0.95
CA LYS A 175 -4.89 8.91 -0.36
C LYS A 175 -6.40 8.82 -0.12
N SER A 176 -6.99 9.79 0.60
CA SER A 176 -8.44 9.76 0.87
C SER A 176 -9.27 9.85 -0.42
N GLN A 177 -8.72 10.43 -1.50
CA GLN A 177 -9.38 10.43 -2.81
C GLN A 177 -9.36 9.05 -3.46
N PHE A 178 -8.28 8.29 -3.34
CA PHE A 178 -8.25 6.88 -3.78
C PHE A 178 -9.30 6.03 -3.04
N LEU A 179 -9.46 6.22 -1.73
CA LEU A 179 -10.45 5.50 -0.94
C LEU A 179 -11.89 5.87 -1.35
N LYS A 180 -12.19 7.17 -1.50
CA LYS A 180 -13.50 7.66 -1.95
C LYS A 180 -13.85 7.15 -3.36
N TYR A 181 -12.90 7.19 -4.29
CA TYR A 181 -13.09 6.68 -5.64
C TYR A 181 -13.40 5.18 -5.63
N THR A 182 -12.62 4.40 -4.88
CA THR A 182 -12.80 2.94 -4.76
C THR A 182 -14.17 2.61 -4.15
N SER A 183 -14.59 3.35 -3.13
CA SER A 183 -15.90 3.20 -2.48
C SER A 183 -17.08 3.51 -3.41
N GLY A 184 -16.93 4.41 -4.38
CA GLY A 184 -17.95 4.69 -5.40
C GLY A 184 -17.95 3.69 -6.58
N LEU A 185 -16.84 3.00 -6.80
CA LEU A 185 -16.69 2.06 -7.91
C LEU A 185 -17.35 0.71 -7.59
N VAL A 186 -17.14 0.16 -6.38
CA VAL A 186 -17.60 -1.19 -6.00
C VAL A 186 -19.03 -1.16 -5.44
N PRO A 187 -19.95 -2.02 -5.90
CA PRO A 187 -21.36 -1.95 -5.50
C PRO A 187 -21.68 -2.49 -4.08
N ARG A 188 -20.69 -2.74 -3.23
CA ARG A 188 -20.84 -3.19 -1.82
C ARG A 188 -19.67 -2.74 -0.95
N SER A 189 -19.17 -1.52 -1.17
CA SER A 189 -18.07 -0.96 -0.38
C SER A 189 -18.55 -0.04 0.71
N VAL A 190 -17.88 -0.11 1.85
CA VAL A 190 -18.10 0.79 2.98
C VAL A 190 -16.85 1.63 3.17
N TYR A 191 -17.03 2.94 3.24
CA TYR A 191 -15.98 3.87 3.63
C TYR A 191 -16.14 4.22 5.10
N THR A 192 -15.06 4.09 5.86
CA THR A 192 -15.08 4.34 7.30
C THR A 192 -13.78 5.00 7.75
N SER A 193 -13.83 5.86 8.76
CA SER A 193 -12.63 6.49 9.32
C SER A 193 -12.28 5.80 10.64
N GLY A 194 -11.02 5.39 10.81
CA GLY A 194 -10.53 4.67 11.98
C GLY A 194 -10.79 5.38 13.31
N LYS A 195 -10.84 6.72 13.31
CA LYS A 195 -11.20 7.53 14.49
C LYS A 195 -12.71 7.58 14.79
N SER A 196 -13.54 7.59 13.74
CA SER A 196 -15.01 7.65 13.86
C SER A 196 -15.65 6.28 14.07
N SER A 197 -14.90 5.23 13.75
CA SER A 197 -15.28 3.85 13.88
C SER A 197 -14.93 3.35 15.27
N SER A 198 -15.94 2.88 16.00
CA SER A 198 -15.73 2.06 17.19
C SER A 198 -15.72 0.58 16.81
N ALA A 199 -15.18 -0.30 17.68
CA ALA A 199 -15.27 -1.76 17.52
C ALA A 199 -16.71 -2.20 17.19
N ALA A 200 -17.68 -1.56 17.83
CA ALA A 200 -19.10 -1.75 17.59
C ALA A 200 -19.50 -1.49 16.13
N GLY A 201 -19.07 -0.34 15.59
CA GLY A 201 -19.35 0.07 14.21
C GLY A 201 -18.55 -0.71 13.16
N LEU A 202 -17.37 -1.24 13.49
CA LEU A 202 -16.54 -2.05 12.57
C LEU A 202 -16.99 -3.51 12.51
N THR A 203 -17.29 -4.10 13.66
CA THR A 203 -17.56 -5.55 13.79
C THR A 203 -19.05 -5.85 13.84
N ALA A 204 -19.56 -6.39 14.95
CA ALA A 204 -20.98 -6.50 15.20
C ALA A 204 -21.25 -6.21 16.68
N THR A 205 -22.38 -5.56 16.95
CA THR A 205 -22.85 -5.29 18.30
C THR A 205 -24.02 -6.18 18.65
N VAL A 206 -24.16 -6.46 19.94
CA VAL A 206 -25.39 -7.06 20.47
C VAL A 206 -26.17 -5.94 21.15
N ALA A 207 -27.28 -5.55 20.54
CA ALA A 207 -28.18 -4.53 21.04
C ALA A 207 -29.47 -5.19 21.54
N LYS A 208 -30.01 -4.68 22.65
CA LYS A 208 -31.32 -5.13 23.15
C LYS A 208 -32.40 -4.31 22.48
N GLU A 209 -33.28 -4.95 21.73
CA GLU A 209 -34.39 -4.26 21.09
C GLU A 209 -35.44 -3.88 22.15
N PRO A 210 -35.87 -2.61 22.25
CA PRO A 210 -36.77 -2.16 23.31
C PRO A 210 -38.22 -2.67 23.14
N GLU A 211 -38.63 -3.05 21.92
CA GLU A 211 -39.99 -3.55 21.65
C GLU A 211 -40.16 -5.03 22.04
N THR A 212 -39.19 -5.87 21.70
CA THR A 212 -39.22 -7.32 21.94
C THR A 212 -38.52 -7.71 23.24
N GLY A 213 -37.56 -6.90 23.71
CA GLY A 213 -36.70 -7.22 24.84
C GLY A 213 -35.65 -8.29 24.54
N GLU A 214 -35.55 -8.75 23.29
CA GLU A 214 -34.57 -9.74 22.85
C GLU A 214 -33.23 -9.07 22.48
N PHE A 215 -32.15 -9.83 22.60
CA PHE A 215 -30.82 -9.38 22.15
C PHE A 215 -30.66 -9.70 20.67
N CYS A 216 -30.52 -8.67 19.84
CA CYS A 216 -30.29 -8.77 18.41
C CYS A 216 -28.85 -8.40 18.06
N ILE A 217 -28.31 -9.05 17.04
CA ILE A 217 -26.98 -8.71 16.51
C ILE A 217 -27.16 -7.64 15.44
N GLU A 218 -26.53 -6.49 15.63
CA GLU A 218 -26.39 -5.44 14.62
C GLU A 218 -25.08 -5.64 13.87
N ALA A 219 -25.17 -5.72 12.54
CA ALA A 219 -24.00 -5.86 11.67
C ALA A 219 -23.27 -4.53 11.52
N GLY A 220 -21.95 -4.53 11.74
CA GLY A 220 -21.08 -3.38 11.49
C GLY A 220 -20.49 -3.36 10.07
N ALA A 221 -19.62 -2.38 9.83
CA ALA A 221 -19.09 -2.02 8.52
C ALA A 221 -18.42 -3.17 7.77
N LEU A 222 -17.60 -3.98 8.45
CA LEU A 222 -16.90 -5.11 7.81
C LEU A 222 -17.87 -6.19 7.33
N MET A 223 -18.94 -6.42 8.09
CA MET A 223 -19.96 -7.41 7.71
C MET A 223 -20.86 -6.91 6.59
N LEU A 224 -21.21 -5.62 6.60
CA LEU A 224 -21.99 -5.00 5.53
C LEU A 224 -21.25 -5.05 4.18
N ALA A 225 -19.92 -4.98 4.22
CA ALA A 225 -19.04 -5.04 3.07
C ALA A 225 -18.70 -6.46 2.58
N ASP A 226 -19.37 -7.54 3.02
CA ASP A 226 -19.08 -8.93 2.60
C ASP A 226 -19.04 -9.07 1.05
N ASN A 227 -18.00 -9.75 0.56
CA ASN A 227 -17.57 -9.87 -0.85
C ASN A 227 -17.30 -8.54 -1.58
N GLY A 228 -17.13 -7.46 -0.83
CA GLY A 228 -16.83 -6.12 -1.32
C GLY A 228 -15.46 -5.63 -0.84
N VAL A 229 -15.36 -4.31 -0.70
CA VAL A 229 -14.14 -3.62 -0.23
C VAL A 229 -14.48 -2.76 0.97
N CYS A 230 -13.75 -2.92 2.06
CA CYS A 230 -13.82 -2.01 3.20
C CYS A 230 -12.66 -1.00 3.09
N CYS A 231 -13.00 0.27 2.92
CA CYS A 231 -12.02 1.36 2.87
C CYS A 231 -11.91 2.01 4.25
N ILE A 232 -10.74 1.93 4.86
CA ILE A 232 -10.47 2.48 6.20
C ILE A 232 -9.45 3.61 6.07
N ASP A 233 -9.88 4.84 6.36
CA ASP A 233 -9.00 6.00 6.46
C ASP A 233 -8.47 6.16 7.91
N GLU A 234 -7.32 6.81 8.08
CA GLU A 234 -6.66 7.01 9.37
C GLU A 234 -6.49 5.70 10.17
N PHE A 235 -6.03 4.65 9.50
CA PHE A 235 -5.86 3.32 10.08
C PHE A 235 -4.90 3.31 11.29
N ASP A 236 -3.96 4.25 11.33
CA ASP A 236 -3.03 4.46 12.46
C ASP A 236 -3.70 5.05 13.72
N LYS A 237 -4.88 5.66 13.60
CA LYS A 237 -5.62 6.29 14.71
C LYS A 237 -6.65 5.38 15.36
N MET A 238 -6.74 4.12 14.94
CA MET A 238 -7.66 3.15 15.53
C MET A 238 -7.23 2.68 16.91
N ASP A 239 -8.21 2.47 17.79
CA ASP A 239 -8.00 1.86 19.10
C ASP A 239 -7.52 0.40 19.00
N ILE A 240 -6.74 -0.03 20.00
CA ILE A 240 -6.16 -1.39 20.05
C ILE A 240 -7.26 -2.47 20.03
N ARG A 241 -8.42 -2.23 20.65
CA ARG A 241 -9.55 -3.19 20.65
C ARG A 241 -10.08 -3.46 19.25
N ASP A 242 -10.15 -2.42 18.43
CA ASP A 242 -10.65 -2.46 17.07
C ASP A 242 -9.62 -3.14 16.16
N GLN A 243 -8.33 -2.88 16.40
CA GLN A 243 -7.22 -3.55 15.73
C GLN A 243 -7.22 -5.07 15.96
N VAL A 244 -7.51 -5.54 17.19
CA VAL A 244 -7.59 -6.98 17.49
C VAL A 244 -8.71 -7.64 16.69
N ALA A 245 -9.87 -6.99 16.61
CA ALA A 245 -11.03 -7.53 15.91
C ALA A 245 -10.82 -7.57 14.38
N ILE A 246 -10.16 -6.53 13.82
CA ILE A 246 -9.74 -6.54 12.41
C ILE A 246 -8.68 -7.62 12.16
N HIS A 247 -7.75 -7.85 13.10
CA HIS A 247 -6.74 -8.89 12.94
C HIS A 247 -7.35 -10.30 12.86
N GLU A 248 -8.40 -10.59 13.65
CA GLU A 248 -9.19 -11.83 13.51
C GLU A 248 -9.87 -11.91 12.15
N ALA A 249 -10.56 -10.82 11.74
CA ALA A 249 -11.26 -10.75 10.46
C ALA A 249 -10.33 -10.92 9.25
N MET A 250 -9.11 -10.37 9.28
CA MET A 250 -8.14 -10.45 8.17
C MET A 250 -7.47 -11.84 8.03
N GLU A 251 -7.33 -12.57 9.14
CA GLU A 251 -6.79 -13.94 9.13
C GLU A 251 -7.85 -14.94 8.72
N GLN A 252 -8.97 -14.97 9.45
CA GLN A 252 -9.94 -16.06 9.35
C GLN A 252 -11.08 -15.73 8.38
N GLN A 253 -11.21 -14.47 7.94
CA GLN A 253 -12.38 -13.97 7.19
C GLN A 253 -13.72 -14.21 7.90
N THR A 254 -13.66 -14.38 9.22
CA THR A 254 -14.79 -14.59 10.12
C THR A 254 -14.57 -13.80 11.40
N ILE A 255 -15.65 -13.33 12.02
CA ILE A 255 -15.65 -12.65 13.30
C ILE A 255 -16.52 -13.49 14.24
N SER A 256 -15.94 -13.95 15.34
CA SER A 256 -16.65 -14.68 16.39
C SER A 256 -17.13 -13.73 17.48
N ILE A 257 -18.42 -13.80 17.83
CA ILE A 257 -19.00 -13.00 18.90
C ILE A 257 -19.68 -13.93 19.90
N THR A 258 -19.24 -13.81 21.15
CA THR A 258 -19.85 -14.47 22.31
C THR A 258 -20.28 -13.40 23.29
N LYS A 259 -21.52 -12.89 23.18
CA LYS A 259 -22.07 -11.83 24.04
C LYS A 259 -23.55 -12.08 24.32
N ALA A 260 -23.99 -11.72 25.53
CA ALA A 260 -25.39 -11.81 25.96
C ALA A 260 -26.06 -13.18 25.71
N GLY A 261 -25.30 -14.28 25.86
CA GLY A 261 -25.79 -15.64 25.63
C GLY A 261 -25.88 -16.07 24.17
N ILE A 262 -25.49 -15.20 23.23
CA ILE A 262 -25.44 -15.50 21.80
C ILE A 262 -23.99 -15.81 21.42
N GLN A 263 -23.77 -17.04 20.95
CA GLN A 263 -22.53 -17.46 20.32
C GLN A 263 -22.77 -17.56 18.81
N ALA A 264 -22.30 -16.58 18.06
CA ALA A 264 -22.47 -16.51 16.62
C ALA A 264 -21.12 -16.26 15.94
N THR A 265 -20.89 -16.94 14.82
CA THR A 265 -19.76 -16.68 13.92
C THR A 265 -20.29 -16.05 12.65
N LEU A 266 -19.75 -14.89 12.31
CA LEU A 266 -20.22 -14.05 11.22
C LEU A 266 -19.11 -13.96 10.18
N ASN A 267 -19.46 -14.16 8.91
CA ASN A 267 -18.50 -14.11 7.82
C ASN A 267 -18.19 -12.64 7.45
N ALA A 268 -16.92 -12.34 7.22
CA ALA A 268 -16.42 -11.03 6.83
C ALA A 268 -15.39 -11.17 5.70
N ARG A 269 -15.83 -11.70 4.54
CA ARG A 269 -14.97 -11.89 3.37
C ARG A 269 -14.83 -10.58 2.62
N THR A 270 -13.95 -9.72 3.11
CA THR A 270 -13.78 -8.38 2.55
C THR A 270 -12.31 -8.13 2.25
N SER A 271 -12.06 -7.44 1.13
CA SER A 271 -10.74 -6.87 0.87
C SER A 271 -10.62 -5.55 1.61
N ILE A 272 -9.51 -5.33 2.31
CA ILE A 272 -9.28 -4.09 3.06
C ILE A 272 -8.35 -3.17 2.26
N LEU A 273 -8.81 -1.94 2.04
CA LEU A 273 -7.99 -0.82 1.58
C LEU A 273 -7.77 0.13 2.76
N ALA A 274 -6.55 0.17 3.28
CA ALA A 274 -6.21 1.03 4.41
C ALA A 274 -5.38 2.23 3.96
N ALA A 275 -5.67 3.41 4.51
CA ALA A 275 -4.79 4.57 4.44
C ALA A 275 -4.23 4.88 5.84
N ALA A 276 -2.93 5.12 5.92
CA ALA A 276 -2.24 5.45 7.16
C ALA A 276 -1.29 6.65 6.97
N ASN A 277 -1.05 7.35 8.07
CA ASN A 277 -0.10 8.46 8.13
C ASN A 277 1.13 8.09 8.99
N PRO A 278 2.32 8.61 8.69
CA PRO A 278 3.50 8.44 9.52
C PRO A 278 3.32 9.19 10.85
N THR A 279 3.97 8.68 11.90
CA THR A 279 3.82 9.20 13.27
C THR A 279 4.25 10.65 13.42
N GLY A 280 5.27 11.09 12.66
CA GLY A 280 5.78 12.46 12.64
C GLY A 280 5.11 13.38 11.62
N GLY A 281 4.08 12.91 10.90
CA GLY A 281 3.46 13.67 9.81
C GLY A 281 4.31 13.77 8.53
N ARG A 282 5.62 13.50 8.59
CA ARG A 282 6.47 13.28 7.41
C ARG A 282 7.13 11.92 7.47
N TYR A 283 7.33 11.29 6.32
CA TYR A 283 8.01 10.02 6.20
C TYR A 283 9.53 10.22 6.32
N ASP A 284 10.15 9.56 7.31
CA ASP A 284 11.59 9.63 7.55
C ASP A 284 12.31 8.45 6.88
N LYS A 285 13.04 8.72 5.79
CA LYS A 285 13.78 7.69 5.02
C LYS A 285 14.89 7.03 5.84
N THR A 286 15.35 7.64 6.94
CA THR A 286 16.44 7.09 7.77
C THR A 286 15.99 5.92 8.68
N LYS A 287 14.69 5.81 8.92
CA LYS A 287 14.09 4.80 9.81
C LYS A 287 13.33 3.77 8.98
N PRO A 288 13.32 2.50 9.41
CA PRO A 288 12.52 1.49 8.73
C PRO A 288 11.03 1.74 8.96
N LEU A 289 10.22 1.28 8.01
CA LEU A 289 8.76 1.45 7.97
C LEU A 289 8.05 1.15 9.30
N LYS A 290 8.54 0.14 10.05
CA LYS A 290 7.99 -0.26 11.35
C LYS A 290 7.99 0.87 12.39
N TYR A 291 8.99 1.74 12.39
CA TYR A 291 9.04 2.88 13.33
C TYR A 291 8.35 4.12 12.75
N ASN A 292 8.30 4.24 11.43
CA ASN A 292 7.59 5.34 10.77
C ASN A 292 6.07 5.25 10.94
N VAL A 293 5.54 4.04 11.07
CA VAL A 293 4.09 3.80 11.18
C VAL A 293 3.75 3.16 12.53
N ALA A 294 2.75 3.70 13.23
CA ALA A 294 2.28 3.19 14.53
C ALA A 294 1.41 1.92 14.39
N LEU A 295 1.84 0.94 13.61
CA LEU A 295 1.08 -0.31 13.39
C LEU A 295 1.83 -1.53 13.93
N PRO A 296 1.13 -2.48 14.58
CA PRO A 296 1.73 -3.74 14.98
C PRO A 296 2.29 -4.52 13.77
N PRO A 297 3.46 -5.15 13.89
CA PRO A 297 4.06 -5.94 12.81
C PRO A 297 3.19 -7.13 12.38
N ALA A 298 2.34 -7.64 13.29
CA ALA A 298 1.38 -8.68 13.00
C ALA A 298 0.36 -8.27 11.92
N ILE A 299 -0.11 -7.01 11.95
CA ILE A 299 -1.07 -6.46 10.99
C ILE A 299 -0.38 -6.12 9.67
N LEU A 300 0.82 -5.51 9.72
CA LEU A 300 1.60 -5.23 8.50
C LEU A 300 1.88 -6.49 7.68
N SER A 301 2.09 -7.62 8.35
CA SER A 301 2.27 -8.93 7.71
C SER A 301 1.02 -9.49 7.00
N ARG A 302 -0.17 -8.92 7.25
CA ARG A 302 -1.45 -9.32 6.62
C ARG A 302 -1.77 -8.56 5.35
N PHE A 303 -1.14 -7.41 5.19
CA PHE A 303 -1.21 -6.63 3.97
C PHE A 303 -0.29 -7.26 2.95
N ASP A 304 -0.85 -7.55 1.79
CA ASP A 304 -0.13 -8.19 0.70
C ASP A 304 0.72 -7.16 -0.07
N LEU A 305 0.22 -5.92 -0.14
CA LEU A 305 0.92 -4.79 -0.74
C LEU A 305 0.86 -3.59 0.21
N VAL A 306 2.03 -2.99 0.46
CA VAL A 306 2.14 -1.74 1.21
C VAL A 306 2.88 -0.73 0.34
N TYR A 307 2.21 0.37 -0.02
CA TYR A 307 2.83 1.44 -0.79
C TYR A 307 3.07 2.66 0.09
N VAL A 308 4.28 3.22 0.00
CA VAL A 308 4.62 4.49 0.63
C VAL A 308 4.60 5.58 -0.42
N MET A 309 3.80 6.62 -0.20
CA MET A 309 3.77 7.87 -0.95
C MET A 309 4.61 8.88 -0.20
N ILE A 310 5.74 9.27 -0.78
CA ILE A 310 6.62 10.30 -0.23
C ILE A 310 6.37 11.59 -1.00
N ASP A 311 6.17 12.69 -0.28
CA ASP A 311 6.01 14.02 -0.87
C ASP A 311 7.39 14.69 -0.96
N ASP A 312 8.12 14.38 -2.04
CA ASP A 312 9.40 15.03 -2.38
C ASP A 312 9.09 16.24 -3.29
N PRO A 313 9.44 17.49 -2.91
CA PRO A 313 9.12 18.67 -3.69
C PRO A 313 9.96 18.71 -4.97
N ASP A 314 9.31 18.52 -6.11
CA ASP A 314 9.94 18.58 -7.43
C ASP A 314 9.12 19.46 -8.38
N ASP A 315 9.78 20.46 -8.97
CA ASP A 315 9.13 21.51 -9.76
C ASP A 315 8.39 20.95 -10.98
N GLN A 316 8.91 19.89 -11.62
CA GLN A 316 8.31 19.31 -12.82
C GLN A 316 7.05 18.51 -12.49
N THR A 317 7.11 17.65 -11.47
CA THR A 317 5.94 16.89 -11.01
C THR A 317 4.87 17.82 -10.46
N ASP A 318 5.23 18.84 -9.69
CA ASP A 318 4.31 19.84 -9.17
C ASP A 318 3.67 20.66 -10.29
N TYR A 319 4.42 21.04 -11.33
CA TYR A 319 3.86 21.69 -12.51
C TYR A 319 2.80 20.82 -13.19
N HIS A 320 3.09 19.52 -13.38
CA HIS A 320 2.13 18.58 -13.96
C HIS A 320 0.90 18.37 -13.07
N ILE A 321 1.08 18.28 -11.76
CA ILE A 321 0.00 18.15 -10.77
C ILE A 321 -0.88 19.40 -10.81
N ALA A 322 -0.29 20.60 -10.74
CA ALA A 322 -1.00 21.87 -10.79
C ALA A 322 -1.79 22.02 -12.09
N HIS A 323 -1.16 21.73 -13.24
CA HIS A 323 -1.82 21.75 -14.54
C HIS A 323 -2.98 20.75 -14.61
N HIS A 324 -2.81 19.55 -14.04
CA HIS A 324 -3.88 18.55 -13.96
C HIS A 324 -5.05 19.02 -13.09
N ILE A 325 -4.78 19.57 -11.90
CA ILE A 325 -5.81 20.11 -10.98
C ILE A 325 -6.59 21.23 -11.66
N VAL A 326 -5.89 22.20 -12.27
CA VAL A 326 -6.51 23.31 -12.99
C VAL A 326 -7.39 22.80 -14.13
N ARG A 327 -6.92 21.81 -14.90
CA ARG A 327 -7.69 21.18 -15.97
C ARG A 327 -8.97 20.51 -15.46
N VAL A 328 -8.91 19.81 -14.33
CA VAL A 328 -10.08 19.19 -13.69
C VAL A 328 -11.09 20.26 -13.25
N HIS A 329 -10.64 21.36 -12.65
CA HIS A 329 -11.52 22.45 -12.23
C HIS A 329 -12.17 23.18 -13.42
N GLN A 330 -11.43 23.45 -14.50
CA GLN A 330 -11.91 24.20 -15.66
C GLN A 330 -12.96 23.45 -16.50
N LYS A 331 -12.82 22.12 -16.64
CA LYS A 331 -13.66 21.30 -17.52
C LYS A 331 -14.24 20.11 -16.75
N HIS A 332 -15.00 20.41 -15.69
CA HIS A 332 -15.58 19.47 -14.70
C HIS A 332 -15.96 18.06 -15.23
N GLU A 333 -16.42 17.91 -16.48
CA GLU A 333 -16.72 16.60 -17.10
C GLU A 333 -15.93 16.27 -18.38
N ASN A 334 -15.57 17.25 -19.23
CA ASN A 334 -14.94 16.99 -20.53
C ASN A 334 -13.39 16.89 -20.49
N ALA A 335 -12.74 17.27 -19.38
CA ALA A 335 -11.28 17.19 -19.27
C ALA A 335 -10.77 15.76 -19.10
N LEU A 336 -11.60 14.90 -18.50
CA LEU A 336 -11.30 13.54 -18.10
C LEU A 336 -12.09 12.62 -19.03
N ALA A 337 -11.64 12.48 -20.28
CA ALA A 337 -12.12 11.42 -21.15
C ALA A 337 -11.18 10.20 -20.97
N PRO A 338 -11.38 9.36 -19.94
CA PRO A 338 -10.61 8.13 -19.82
C PRO A 338 -10.87 7.25 -21.04
N ALA A 339 -9.91 6.40 -21.37
CA ALA A 339 -10.05 5.43 -22.46
C ALA A 339 -11.25 4.48 -22.25
N PHE A 340 -11.61 4.23 -20.98
CA PHE A 340 -12.74 3.40 -20.61
C PHE A 340 -13.68 4.13 -19.64
N THR A 341 -14.98 4.00 -19.90
CA THR A 341 -16.00 4.54 -18.99
C THR A 341 -16.08 3.72 -17.70
N THR A 342 -16.50 4.34 -16.60
CA THR A 342 -16.66 3.64 -15.31
C THR A 342 -17.67 2.48 -15.40
N ALA A 343 -18.70 2.61 -16.23
CA ALA A 343 -19.67 1.54 -16.48
C ALA A 343 -19.03 0.32 -17.18
N GLN A 344 -18.20 0.56 -18.21
CA GLN A 344 -17.44 -0.49 -18.89
C GLN A 344 -16.45 -1.16 -17.93
N LEU A 345 -15.75 -0.40 -17.09
CA LEU A 345 -14.84 -0.95 -16.08
C LEU A 345 -15.57 -1.83 -15.05
N LYS A 346 -16.71 -1.37 -14.51
CA LYS A 346 -17.52 -2.18 -13.58
C LYS A 346 -17.94 -3.51 -14.21
N ARG A 347 -18.43 -3.46 -15.45
CA ARG A 347 -18.83 -4.65 -16.21
C ARG A 347 -17.65 -5.59 -16.48
N TYR A 348 -16.51 -5.04 -16.86
CA TYR A 348 -15.27 -5.80 -17.06
C TYR A 348 -14.83 -6.51 -15.78
N MET A 349 -14.81 -5.80 -14.65
CA MET A 349 -14.45 -6.36 -13.34
C MET A 349 -15.42 -7.47 -12.91
N SER A 350 -16.73 -7.27 -13.11
CA SER A 350 -17.73 -8.31 -12.81
C SER A 350 -17.51 -9.58 -13.62
N TYR A 351 -17.15 -9.46 -14.90
CA TYR A 351 -16.82 -10.62 -15.74
C TYR A 351 -15.49 -11.26 -15.34
N ALA A 352 -14.44 -10.47 -15.11
CA ALA A 352 -13.13 -10.99 -14.71
C ALA A 352 -13.17 -11.78 -13.39
N LYS A 353 -14.08 -11.43 -12.46
CA LYS A 353 -14.27 -12.14 -11.19
C LYS A 353 -14.84 -13.56 -11.34
N THR A 354 -15.57 -13.86 -12.41
CA THR A 354 -16.12 -15.21 -12.63
C THR A 354 -15.03 -16.21 -13.03
N LEU A 355 -13.93 -15.72 -13.60
CA LEU A 355 -12.81 -16.55 -14.03
C LEU A 355 -11.99 -17.06 -12.84
N LYS A 356 -11.64 -18.34 -12.88
CA LYS A 356 -10.79 -19.02 -11.89
C LYS A 356 -9.53 -19.53 -12.56
N PRO A 357 -8.49 -18.69 -12.74
CA PRO A 357 -7.27 -19.11 -13.41
C PRO A 357 -6.55 -20.20 -12.62
N LYS A 358 -5.97 -21.16 -13.36
CA LYS A 358 -5.14 -22.24 -12.80
C LYS A 358 -3.66 -21.91 -12.96
N LEU A 359 -2.85 -22.37 -12.02
CA LEU A 359 -1.40 -22.18 -12.06
C LEU A 359 -0.77 -23.14 -13.08
N SER A 360 -0.02 -22.60 -14.04
CA SER A 360 0.78 -23.44 -14.95
C SER A 360 2.00 -24.04 -14.23
N PRO A 361 2.52 -25.19 -14.68
CA PRO A 361 3.70 -25.81 -14.06
C PRO A 361 4.94 -24.91 -14.15
N GLU A 362 5.13 -24.20 -15.27
CA GLU A 362 6.23 -23.24 -15.46
C GLU A 362 6.13 -22.05 -14.48
N ALA A 363 4.92 -21.51 -14.28
CA ALA A 363 4.71 -20.43 -13.32
C ALA A 363 5.01 -20.88 -11.88
N ARG A 364 4.69 -22.13 -11.53
CA ARG A 364 4.99 -22.69 -10.21
C ARG A 364 6.49 -22.74 -9.94
N GLU A 365 7.29 -23.18 -10.91
CA GLU A 365 8.75 -23.22 -10.77
C GLU A 365 9.32 -21.81 -10.58
N LEU A 366 8.87 -20.85 -11.41
CA LEU A 366 9.30 -19.47 -11.31
C LEU A 366 8.88 -18.80 -9.98
N LEU A 367 7.71 -19.15 -9.43
CA LEU A 367 7.27 -18.65 -8.12
C LEU A 367 8.19 -19.13 -7.00
N VAL A 368 8.58 -20.41 -7.02
CA VAL A 368 9.51 -20.97 -6.02
C VAL A 368 10.88 -20.32 -6.14
N GLU A 369 11.41 -20.20 -7.36
CA GLU A 369 12.70 -19.54 -7.62
C GLU A 369 12.67 -18.07 -7.15
N SER A 370 11.63 -17.34 -7.51
CA SER A 370 11.46 -15.93 -7.12
C SER A 370 11.36 -15.77 -5.61
N TYR A 371 10.63 -16.65 -4.92
CA TYR A 371 10.53 -16.63 -3.46
C TYR A 371 11.86 -16.92 -2.77
N VAL A 372 12.60 -17.92 -3.25
CA VAL A 372 13.94 -18.23 -2.72
C VAL A 372 14.90 -17.07 -2.95
N SER A 373 14.87 -16.45 -4.13
CA SER A 373 15.67 -15.26 -4.45
C SER A 373 15.35 -14.09 -3.51
N LEU A 374 14.07 -13.79 -3.29
CA LEU A 374 13.63 -12.73 -2.36
C LEU A 374 14.08 -13.00 -0.93
N ARG A 375 14.01 -14.27 -0.48
CA ARG A 375 14.43 -14.66 0.87
C ARG A 375 15.95 -14.64 1.06
N ARG A 376 16.72 -14.96 0.02
CA ARG A 376 18.19 -14.85 0.05
C ARG A 376 18.63 -13.40 0.19
N GLY A 377 17.98 -12.47 -0.53
CA GLY A 377 18.24 -11.03 -0.40
C GLY A 377 18.04 -10.50 1.04
N ASP A 378 17.01 -11.00 1.74
CA ASP A 378 16.70 -10.64 3.13
C ASP A 378 17.66 -11.25 4.17
N THR A 379 18.37 -12.34 3.81
CA THR A 379 19.30 -13.03 4.74
C THR A 379 20.68 -12.36 4.77
N ALA A 380 20.99 -11.46 3.83
CA ALA A 380 22.26 -10.77 3.76
C ALA A 380 22.44 -9.82 4.97
N PRO A 381 23.44 -10.02 5.84
CA PRO A 381 23.66 -9.18 7.01
C PRO A 381 24.09 -7.78 6.57
N GLY A 382 23.20 -6.81 6.72
CA GLY A 382 23.47 -5.40 6.39
C GLY A 382 22.42 -4.75 5.49
N SER A 383 21.51 -5.51 4.88
CA SER A 383 20.30 -4.90 4.31
C SER A 383 19.33 -4.59 5.45
N ARG A 384 19.04 -3.30 5.66
CA ARG A 384 17.98 -2.84 6.56
C ARG A 384 16.62 -3.08 5.90
N VAL A 385 16.30 -4.31 5.51
CA VAL A 385 14.99 -4.62 4.93
C VAL A 385 13.93 -4.28 5.97
N ALA A 386 13.00 -3.40 5.59
CA ALA A 386 11.94 -2.94 6.47
C ALA A 386 10.99 -4.05 6.94
N TYR A 387 11.02 -5.23 6.30
CA TYR A 387 10.10 -6.34 6.53
C TYR A 387 10.76 -7.71 6.31
N ARG A 388 10.57 -8.65 7.25
CA ARG A 388 11.06 -10.04 7.11
C ARG A 388 10.22 -10.83 6.11
N MET A 389 10.85 -11.51 5.16
CA MET A 389 10.15 -12.37 4.20
C MET A 389 9.56 -13.62 4.88
N THR A 390 8.24 -13.80 4.77
CA THR A 390 7.50 -14.94 5.34
C THR A 390 6.70 -15.69 4.28
N VAL A 391 6.19 -16.87 4.63
CA VAL A 391 5.33 -17.69 3.74
C VAL A 391 4.07 -16.94 3.29
N ARG A 392 3.57 -16.00 4.10
CA ARG A 392 2.43 -15.14 3.72
C ARG A 392 2.72 -14.31 2.46
N GLN A 393 3.97 -13.92 2.24
CA GLN A 393 4.36 -13.19 1.02
C GLN A 393 4.35 -14.10 -0.21
N LEU A 394 4.64 -15.40 -0.05
CA LEU A 394 4.47 -16.37 -1.13
C LEU A 394 2.98 -16.55 -1.48
N GLU A 395 2.10 -16.63 -0.47
CA GLU A 395 0.65 -16.67 -0.71
C GLU A 395 0.15 -15.40 -1.40
N ALA A 396 0.62 -14.23 -0.96
CA ALA A 396 0.33 -12.95 -1.60
C ALA A 396 0.77 -12.95 -3.06
N LEU A 397 1.97 -13.46 -3.36
CA LEU A 397 2.49 -13.55 -4.73
C LEU A 397 1.64 -14.44 -5.63
N ILE A 398 1.12 -15.56 -5.09
CA ILE A 398 0.17 -16.44 -5.80
C ILE A 398 -1.13 -15.69 -6.08
N ARG A 399 -1.73 -15.04 -5.06
CA ARG A 399 -2.98 -14.27 -5.23
C ARG A 399 -2.83 -13.12 -6.23
N LEU A 400 -1.71 -12.40 -6.19
CA LEU A 400 -1.39 -11.33 -7.15
C LEU A 400 -1.24 -11.87 -8.57
N SER A 401 -0.55 -12.99 -8.74
CA SER A 401 -0.38 -13.63 -10.06
C SER A 401 -1.72 -14.09 -10.64
N GLU A 402 -2.60 -14.64 -9.81
CA GLU A 402 -3.97 -15.01 -10.18
C GLU A 402 -4.83 -13.78 -10.54
N ALA A 403 -4.74 -12.70 -9.76
CA ALA A 403 -5.45 -11.45 -10.02
C ALA A 403 -4.99 -10.79 -11.33
N ILE A 404 -3.69 -10.83 -11.65
CA ILE A 404 -3.16 -10.34 -12.92
C ILE A 404 -3.70 -11.20 -14.08
N ALA A 405 -3.69 -12.53 -13.95
CA ALA A 405 -4.25 -13.41 -14.97
C ALA A 405 -5.76 -13.14 -15.21
N ARG A 406 -6.52 -12.89 -14.14
CA ARG A 406 -7.92 -12.44 -14.22
C ARG A 406 -8.05 -11.11 -14.97
N SER A 407 -7.15 -10.16 -14.72
CA SER A 407 -7.13 -8.88 -15.43
C SER A 407 -7.02 -9.05 -16.94
N HIS A 408 -6.28 -10.06 -17.42
CA HIS A 408 -6.13 -10.37 -18.85
C HIS A 408 -7.19 -11.33 -19.42
N LEU A 409 -8.11 -11.83 -18.59
CA LEU A 409 -9.12 -12.85 -18.93
C LEU A 409 -8.49 -14.16 -19.42
N ASP A 410 -7.36 -14.54 -18.84
CA ASP A 410 -6.71 -15.82 -19.11
C ASP A 410 -7.13 -16.87 -18.07
N THR A 411 -7.35 -18.11 -18.51
CA THR A 411 -7.69 -19.25 -17.65
C THR A 411 -6.46 -19.89 -17.00
N GLU A 412 -5.25 -19.49 -17.42
CA GLU A 412 -4.00 -20.02 -16.91
C GLU A 412 -3.03 -18.90 -16.56
N VAL A 413 -2.33 -19.06 -15.44
CA VAL A 413 -1.31 -18.12 -14.98
C VAL A 413 -0.03 -18.39 -15.74
N GLN A 414 0.37 -17.45 -16.58
CA GLN A 414 1.62 -17.49 -17.33
C GLN A 414 2.81 -16.94 -16.52
N PRO A 415 4.06 -17.36 -16.83
CA PRO A 415 5.26 -16.86 -16.15
C PRO A 415 5.43 -15.32 -16.21
N ARG A 416 4.92 -14.68 -17.28
CA ARG A 416 4.93 -13.20 -17.41
C ARG A 416 4.19 -12.50 -16.27
N TYR A 417 3.11 -13.10 -15.78
CA TYR A 417 2.30 -12.53 -14.70
C TYR A 417 3.02 -12.64 -13.36
N VAL A 418 3.73 -13.75 -13.14
CA VAL A 418 4.57 -13.93 -11.96
C VAL A 418 5.68 -12.87 -11.91
N ARG A 419 6.39 -12.62 -13.03
CA ARG A 419 7.42 -11.56 -13.07
C ARG A 419 6.85 -10.19 -12.73
N LEU A 420 5.66 -9.87 -13.25
CA LEU A 420 4.98 -8.62 -12.93
C LEU A 420 4.58 -8.55 -11.44
N ALA A 421 4.03 -9.64 -10.88
CA ALA A 421 3.69 -9.72 -9.46
C ALA A 421 4.94 -9.54 -8.57
N VAL A 422 6.06 -10.18 -8.92
CA VAL A 422 7.34 -10.01 -8.22
C VAL A 422 7.83 -8.56 -8.33
N ARG A 423 7.71 -7.93 -9.50
CA ARG A 423 8.05 -6.51 -9.66
C ARG A 423 7.22 -5.63 -8.73
N LEU A 424 5.90 -5.82 -8.68
CA LEU A 424 5.00 -5.05 -7.81
C LEU A 424 5.31 -5.26 -6.33
N LEU A 425 5.63 -6.50 -5.94
CA LEU A 425 6.03 -6.81 -4.56
C LEU A 425 7.37 -6.15 -4.22
N LYS A 426 8.35 -6.21 -5.12
CA LYS A 426 9.65 -5.54 -4.96
C LYS A 426 9.48 -4.03 -4.85
N THR A 427 8.70 -3.38 -5.71
CA THR A 427 8.45 -1.93 -5.62
C THR A 427 7.76 -1.55 -4.31
N SER A 428 6.91 -2.43 -3.76
CA SER A 428 6.25 -2.19 -2.46
C SER A 428 7.20 -2.29 -1.26
N ILE A 429 8.26 -3.10 -1.35
CA ILE A 429 9.22 -3.34 -0.25
C ILE A 429 10.45 -2.41 -0.36
N ILE A 430 10.94 -2.17 -1.57
CA ILE A 430 12.25 -1.54 -1.85
C ILE A 430 12.18 -0.02 -1.90
N SER A 431 11.00 0.61 -2.01
CA SER A 431 10.89 2.09 -1.96
C SER A 431 11.22 2.70 -0.59
N VAL A 432 11.65 1.88 0.38
CA VAL A 432 12.11 2.28 1.72
C VAL A 432 13.63 2.14 1.86
N GLU A 433 14.32 1.51 0.90
CA GLU A 433 15.78 1.57 0.86
C GLU A 433 16.17 2.98 0.43
N SER A 434 16.62 3.77 1.40
CA SER A 434 17.36 4.99 1.18
C SER A 434 18.40 4.75 0.09
N SER A 435 18.50 5.72 -0.81
CA SER A 435 19.44 5.87 -1.90
C SER A 435 20.89 5.88 -1.38
N GLU A 436 21.31 4.74 -0.88
CA GLU A 436 22.63 4.42 -0.36
C GLU A 436 23.17 3.34 -1.29
N ILE A 437 24.04 3.76 -2.21
CA ILE A 437 24.71 2.82 -3.10
C ILE A 437 25.76 2.11 -2.25
N ASP A 438 25.52 0.83 -1.98
CA ASP A 438 26.49 -0.03 -1.31
C ASP A 438 27.64 -0.32 -2.29
N LEU A 439 28.74 0.42 -2.14
CA LEU A 439 29.95 0.27 -2.96
C LEU A 439 30.98 -0.66 -2.31
N SER A 440 30.62 -1.35 -1.22
CA SER A 440 31.53 -2.22 -0.48
C SER A 440 32.08 -3.39 -1.32
N GLU A 441 31.32 -3.85 -2.33
CA GLU A 441 31.74 -4.92 -3.24
C GLU A 441 32.97 -4.54 -4.11
N PHE A 442 33.24 -3.23 -4.30
CA PHE A 442 34.39 -2.73 -5.05
C PHE A 442 35.59 -2.37 -4.15
N GLN A 443 35.45 -2.50 -2.83
CA GLN A 443 36.49 -2.15 -1.85
C GLN A 443 37.53 -3.26 -1.65
N ASP A 444 37.10 -4.52 -1.78
CA ASP A 444 37.93 -5.70 -1.47
C ASP A 444 39.06 -5.95 -2.48
N GLU A 445 38.99 -5.39 -3.69
CA GLU A 445 40.03 -5.60 -4.72
C GLU A 445 41.29 -4.71 -4.55
N TYR A 446 41.27 -3.70 -3.67
CA TYR A 446 42.40 -2.76 -3.49
C TYR A 446 43.21 -2.95 -2.19
N GLN A 447 42.78 -3.80 -1.27
CA GLN A 447 43.56 -4.11 -0.05
C GLN A 447 44.67 -5.14 -0.27
N GLY A 448 44.78 -5.74 -1.46
CA GLY A 448 45.74 -6.83 -1.73
C GLY A 448 47.14 -6.40 -2.20
N SER A 449 47.49 -5.11 -2.23
CA SER A 449 48.70 -4.65 -2.94
C SER A 449 49.55 -3.59 -2.24
N ASP A 450 49.50 -3.46 -0.91
CA ASP A 450 50.34 -2.47 -0.20
C ASP A 450 51.00 -2.94 1.11
N ASP A 451 51.15 -4.26 1.32
CA ASP A 451 52.02 -4.78 2.40
C ASP A 451 53.34 -5.26 1.81
N GLY A 452 54.32 -4.36 1.73
CA GLY A 452 55.61 -4.72 1.16
C GLY A 452 56.71 -3.69 1.22
N MET A 453 56.91 -2.97 2.33
CA MET A 453 58.23 -2.42 2.72
C MET A 453 58.26 -2.10 4.23
N ALA A 454 58.80 -3.01 5.03
CA ALA A 454 59.31 -2.69 6.36
C ALA A 454 60.74 -3.23 6.46
N GLU A 455 61.67 -2.29 6.69
CA GLU A 455 63.11 -2.50 6.72
C GLU A 455 63.56 -3.46 7.82
N ASN A 456 64.58 -4.26 7.49
CA ASN A 456 65.36 -5.05 8.43
C ASN A 456 66.07 -4.15 9.44
N GLY A 457 65.82 -4.41 10.73
CA GLY A 457 66.60 -3.90 11.85
C GLY A 457 66.61 -4.91 13.00
N ASP A 458 67.67 -5.73 13.04
CA ASP A 458 67.97 -6.71 14.08
C ASP A 458 67.94 -6.12 15.50
N SER A 459 67.32 -6.83 16.46
CA SER A 459 67.95 -7.11 17.76
C SER A 459 67.22 -8.20 18.56
N VAL A 460 68.04 -8.97 19.26
CA VAL A 460 67.83 -10.29 19.87
C VAL A 460 67.28 -10.22 21.30
N SER A 461 66.65 -11.33 21.72
CA SER A 461 66.40 -11.86 23.09
C SER A 461 64.92 -11.86 23.51
N GLY A 462 64.32 -12.90 24.09
CA GLY A 462 64.77 -14.22 24.54
C GLY A 462 63.85 -14.70 25.68
N LEU A 463 63.34 -15.95 25.60
CA LEU A 463 62.62 -16.72 26.64
C LEU A 463 61.25 -16.16 27.10
N GLY A 464 60.20 -16.92 27.43
CA GLY A 464 59.97 -18.36 27.56
C GLY A 464 58.77 -18.60 28.52
N LYS A 465 58.01 -19.67 28.26
CA LYS A 465 57.15 -20.46 29.20
C LYS A 465 55.73 -19.99 29.58
N ASN A 466 54.78 -20.83 29.15
CA ASN A 466 53.81 -21.64 29.93
C ASN A 466 52.75 -21.01 30.86
N SER A 467 51.50 -21.33 30.48
CA SER A 467 50.51 -22.16 31.21
C SER A 467 49.56 -21.54 32.24
N THR A 468 48.32 -22.07 32.18
CA THR A 468 47.23 -22.10 33.20
C THR A 468 46.57 -20.76 33.52
N GLY A 469 45.25 -20.61 33.70
CA GLY A 469 44.18 -21.53 34.01
C GLY A 469 43.35 -20.94 35.17
N ALA A 470 42.02 -20.94 35.01
CA ALA A 470 40.97 -20.75 36.04
C ALA A 470 40.45 -19.33 36.38
N ALA A 471 39.13 -19.32 36.53
CA ALA A 471 38.18 -18.25 36.79
C ALA A 471 38.27 -17.62 38.19
N THR A 472 37.61 -16.47 38.43
CA THR A 472 36.54 -16.23 39.44
C THR A 472 35.95 -14.80 39.29
N GLN A 473 34.76 -14.64 39.87
CA GLN A 473 33.66 -13.67 39.78
C GLN A 473 33.86 -12.20 40.22
N GLN A 474 33.05 -11.35 39.57
CA GLN A 474 32.17 -10.26 40.07
C GLN A 474 32.69 -8.97 40.77
N ALA A 475 32.30 -7.86 40.11
CA ALA A 475 31.66 -6.63 40.62
C ALA A 475 32.52 -5.47 41.17
N SER A 476 32.54 -4.34 40.45
CA SER A 476 31.98 -3.04 40.86
C SER A 476 32.27 -1.94 39.84
N GLU A 477 31.44 -0.91 39.86
CA GLU A 477 31.16 0.06 38.80
C GLU A 477 32.19 1.20 38.64
N THR A 478 32.12 1.80 37.44
CA THR A 478 32.41 3.20 37.07
C THR A 478 33.87 3.70 37.06
N GLY A 479 34.35 4.01 35.85
CA GLY A 479 35.50 4.87 35.63
C GLY A 479 36.20 4.68 34.29
N GLU A 480 35.71 5.38 33.26
CA GLU A 480 36.47 5.99 32.16
C GLU A 480 37.22 5.12 31.11
N ASN A 481 36.95 5.49 29.87
CA ASN A 481 37.58 5.10 28.60
C ASN A 481 39.05 4.70 28.67
N LEU A 482 39.38 3.53 28.10
CA LEU A 482 40.60 3.26 27.34
C LEU A 482 40.35 2.07 26.39
N GLY A 483 40.79 2.23 25.15
CA GLY A 483 40.31 1.52 23.97
C GLY A 483 40.54 0.01 23.93
N ASP A 484 39.53 -0.70 23.44
CA ASP A 484 39.61 -2.12 23.10
C ASP A 484 40.05 -2.27 21.63
N THR A 485 41.18 -2.93 21.48
CA THR A 485 41.72 -3.50 20.25
C THR A 485 40.81 -4.60 19.72
N GLY A 486 39.98 -4.27 18.72
CA GLY A 486 39.10 -5.21 18.03
C GLY A 486 39.48 -5.38 16.56
N SER A 487 39.60 -6.64 16.14
CA SER A 487 39.86 -7.15 14.79
C SER A 487 39.19 -6.37 13.65
N GLY A 488 39.98 -6.08 12.61
CA GLY A 488 39.56 -5.33 11.42
C GLY A 488 38.47 -6.04 10.62
N GLN A 489 37.21 -5.70 10.91
CA GLN A 489 36.14 -5.78 9.93
C GLN A 489 36.18 -4.48 9.12
N GLY A 490 36.40 -4.60 7.81
CA GLY A 490 36.44 -3.46 6.90
C GLY A 490 35.20 -2.59 7.09
N LYS A 491 35.41 -1.30 7.40
CA LYS A 491 34.32 -0.33 7.48
C LYS A 491 33.61 -0.30 6.11
N LYS A 492 32.35 -0.71 6.10
CA LYS A 492 31.45 -0.70 4.95
C LYS A 492 31.32 0.72 4.42
N LEU A 493 31.76 0.96 3.18
CA LEU A 493 31.75 2.29 2.57
C LEU A 493 30.39 2.54 1.91
N VAL A 494 29.53 3.25 2.63
CA VAL A 494 28.20 3.67 2.15
C VAL A 494 28.26 5.14 1.76
N ILE A 495 27.85 5.45 0.52
CA ILE A 495 27.84 6.81 -0.02
C ILE A 495 26.39 7.20 -0.38
N SER A 496 26.01 8.46 -0.14
CA SER A 496 24.71 9.00 -0.55
C SER A 496 24.62 9.19 -2.07
N ASP A 497 23.46 8.91 -2.65
CA ASP A 497 23.20 9.06 -4.09
C ASP A 497 23.40 10.50 -4.59
N GLU A 498 23.04 11.52 -3.81
CA GLU A 498 23.32 12.93 -4.15
C GLU A 498 24.83 13.20 -4.29
N TYR A 499 25.64 12.63 -3.40
CA TYR A 499 27.10 12.76 -3.49
C TYR A 499 27.63 11.98 -4.69
N PHE A 500 27.12 10.77 -4.95
CA PHE A 500 27.47 9.97 -6.11
C PHE A 500 27.17 10.71 -7.43
N GLN A 501 25.96 11.23 -7.61
CA GLN A 501 25.57 11.98 -8.80
C GLN A 501 26.39 13.26 -8.97
N ARG A 502 26.62 14.02 -7.89
CA ARG A 502 27.46 15.23 -7.94
C ARG A 502 28.89 14.93 -8.38
N VAL A 503 29.49 13.85 -7.85
CA VAL A 503 30.84 13.41 -8.23
C VAL A 503 30.85 12.96 -9.69
N THR A 504 29.88 12.14 -10.10
CA THR A 504 29.77 11.63 -11.48
C THR A 504 29.62 12.77 -12.49
N GLN A 505 28.74 13.74 -12.22
CA GLN A 505 28.57 14.92 -13.09
C GLN A 505 29.87 15.73 -13.21
N ALA A 506 30.59 15.95 -12.10
CA ALA A 506 31.86 16.67 -12.12
C ALA A 506 32.95 15.93 -12.93
N LEU A 507 33.04 14.60 -12.78
CA LEU A 507 33.99 13.77 -13.51
C LEU A 507 33.69 13.74 -15.01
N VAL A 508 32.41 13.56 -15.38
CA VAL A 508 32.00 13.51 -16.80
C VAL A 508 32.16 14.88 -17.47
N MET A 509 31.81 15.98 -16.79
CA MET A 509 32.00 17.33 -17.31
C MET A 509 33.48 17.60 -17.61
N ARG A 510 34.38 17.16 -16.73
CA ARG A 510 35.82 17.32 -16.94
C ARG A 510 36.35 16.52 -18.12
N LEU A 511 35.89 15.28 -18.28
CA LEU A 511 36.29 14.43 -19.40
C LEU A 511 35.81 14.99 -20.74
N ARG A 512 34.57 15.49 -20.82
CA ARG A 512 34.06 16.15 -22.02
C ARG A 512 34.83 17.42 -22.39
N GLN A 513 35.15 18.27 -21.40
CA GLN A 513 35.99 19.46 -21.64
C GLN A 513 37.36 19.07 -22.22
N HIS A 514 37.96 17.99 -21.71
CA HIS A 514 39.24 17.51 -22.19
C HIS A 514 39.13 16.95 -23.62
N GLU A 515 38.06 16.22 -23.94
CA GLU A 515 37.76 15.77 -25.31
C GLU A 515 37.60 16.96 -26.28
N GLU A 516 36.85 18.00 -25.90
CA GLU A 516 36.68 19.22 -26.72
C GLU A 516 38.01 19.95 -26.96
N THR A 517 38.88 20.06 -25.95
CA THR A 517 40.20 20.68 -26.13
C THR A 517 41.08 19.90 -27.10
N ILE A 518 41.03 18.57 -27.05
CA ILE A 518 41.79 17.71 -27.96
C ILE A 518 41.25 17.80 -29.39
N ILE A 519 39.93 17.88 -29.57
CA ILE A 519 39.30 18.07 -30.88
C ILE A 519 39.75 19.40 -31.49
N HIS A 520 39.91 20.46 -30.68
CA HIS A 520 40.38 21.77 -31.16
C HIS A 520 41.89 21.83 -31.44
N GLU A 521 42.72 21.14 -30.66
CA GLU A 521 44.19 21.15 -30.83
C GLU A 521 44.71 20.09 -31.81
N GLY A 522 43.88 19.12 -32.20
CA GLY A 522 44.15 18.20 -33.31
C GLY A 522 45.24 17.15 -33.06
N THR A 523 45.81 17.06 -31.86
CA THR A 523 46.88 16.11 -31.52
C THR A 523 46.69 15.50 -30.13
N GLY A 524 45.90 14.43 -30.01
CA GLY A 524 45.79 13.67 -28.76
C GLY A 524 44.89 12.43 -28.83
N LEU A 525 45.15 11.43 -27.97
CA LEU A 525 44.23 10.31 -27.75
C LEU A 525 42.99 10.79 -27.00
N ALA A 526 41.81 10.31 -27.41
CA ALA A 526 40.55 10.56 -26.71
C ALA A 526 40.53 9.84 -25.36
N GLY A 527 40.90 10.56 -24.29
CA GLY A 527 40.77 10.08 -22.92
C GLY A 527 41.78 10.71 -21.96
N MET A 528 41.46 10.70 -20.66
CA MET A 528 42.32 11.21 -19.59
C MET A 528 42.76 10.06 -18.69
N ARG A 529 43.98 10.13 -18.12
CA ARG A 529 44.46 9.12 -17.16
C ARG A 529 43.65 9.19 -15.86
N GLN A 530 43.31 8.04 -15.30
CA GLN A 530 42.54 7.92 -14.06
C GLN A 530 43.20 8.69 -12.89
N ARG A 531 44.52 8.58 -12.72
CA ARG A 531 45.25 9.32 -11.68
C ARG A 531 45.13 10.85 -11.81
N ASP A 532 45.19 11.37 -13.03
CA ASP A 532 45.18 12.82 -13.30
C ASP A 532 43.75 13.37 -13.07
N LEU A 533 42.73 12.56 -13.38
CA LEU A 533 41.33 12.87 -13.13
C LEU A 533 41.02 12.90 -11.61
N ILE A 534 41.54 11.93 -10.85
CA ILE A 534 41.41 11.89 -9.38
C ILE A 534 42.12 13.09 -8.76
N GLN A 535 43.36 13.38 -9.20
CA GLN A 535 44.14 14.51 -8.68
C GLN A 535 43.44 15.85 -8.96
N TRP A 536 42.87 16.02 -10.16
CA TRP A 536 42.07 17.21 -10.48
C TRP A 536 40.86 17.35 -9.56
N TYR A 537 40.09 16.28 -9.34
CA TYR A 537 38.91 16.33 -8.48
C TYR A 537 39.27 16.68 -7.04
N VAL A 538 40.33 16.07 -6.49
CA VAL A 538 40.82 16.37 -5.13
C VAL A 538 41.29 17.81 -5.02
N ASN A 539 42.04 18.32 -6.00
CA ASN A 539 42.47 19.72 -6.02
C ASN A 539 41.28 20.68 -6.08
N GLN A 540 40.26 20.38 -6.88
CA GLN A 540 39.05 21.19 -6.98
C GLN A 540 38.26 21.24 -5.66
N GLN A 541 38.22 20.13 -4.91
CA GLN A 541 37.59 20.09 -3.59
C GLN A 541 38.44 20.80 -2.54
N ASN A 542 39.77 20.74 -2.67
CA ASN A 542 40.70 21.46 -1.80
C ASN A 542 40.58 22.99 -1.97
N GLU A 543 40.42 23.47 -3.21
CA GLU A 543 40.14 24.89 -3.51
C GLU A 543 38.79 25.37 -2.96
N LYS A 544 37.82 24.47 -2.83
CA LYS A 544 36.53 24.73 -2.17
C LYS A 544 36.63 24.68 -0.64
N ASN A 545 37.83 24.58 -0.05
CA ASN A 545 38.12 24.47 1.38
C ASN A 545 37.39 23.29 2.07
N ASN A 546 37.17 22.18 1.37
CA ASN A 546 36.47 21.03 1.94
C ASN A 546 37.37 20.08 2.76
N TYR A 547 38.69 20.20 2.70
CA TYR A 547 39.62 19.31 3.40
C TYR A 547 40.56 20.08 4.31
N SER A 548 40.54 19.78 5.61
CA SER A 548 41.43 20.42 6.59
C SER A 548 42.60 19.52 6.98
N THR A 549 42.51 18.21 6.72
CA THR A 549 43.52 17.21 7.09
C THR A 549 43.88 16.28 5.92
N MET A 550 45.13 15.80 5.92
CA MET A 550 45.67 14.85 4.94
C MET A 550 44.91 13.51 4.94
N GLU A 551 44.35 13.12 6.10
CA GLU A 551 43.58 11.89 6.27
C GLU A 551 42.20 11.95 5.59
N GLU A 552 41.54 13.10 5.61
CA GLU A 552 40.26 13.33 4.90
C GLU A 552 40.46 13.27 3.38
N ALA A 553 41.55 13.86 2.86
CA ALA A 553 41.89 13.81 1.45
C ALA A 553 42.15 12.36 0.99
N ALA A 554 42.85 11.56 1.80
CA ALA A 554 43.08 10.15 1.50
C ALA A 554 41.78 9.31 1.50
N ALA A 555 40.87 9.57 2.44
CA ALA A 555 39.56 8.92 2.48
C ALA A 555 38.70 9.27 1.25
N GLU A 556 38.78 10.50 0.78
CA GLU A 556 38.03 10.96 -0.39
C GLU A 556 38.60 10.40 -1.70
N VAL A 557 39.93 10.29 -1.82
CA VAL A 557 40.56 9.53 -2.91
C VAL A 557 40.03 8.09 -2.96
N LYS A 558 39.89 7.43 -1.80
CA LYS A 558 39.35 6.07 -1.73
C LYS A 558 37.89 5.99 -2.18
N LYS A 559 37.05 6.97 -1.79
CA LYS A 559 35.65 7.06 -2.24
C LYS A 559 35.56 7.28 -3.75
N VAL A 560 36.33 8.22 -4.30
CA VAL A 560 36.34 8.54 -5.73
C VAL A 560 36.83 7.36 -6.57
N LYS A 561 37.84 6.62 -6.11
CA LYS A 561 38.29 5.37 -6.76
C LYS A 561 37.16 4.33 -6.84
N ALA A 562 36.41 4.13 -5.75
CA ALA A 562 35.26 3.21 -5.74
C ALA A 562 34.12 3.66 -6.67
N ILE A 563 33.88 4.98 -6.76
CA ILE A 563 32.90 5.57 -7.68
C ILE A 563 33.31 5.33 -9.14
N ILE A 564 34.58 5.56 -9.51
CA ILE A 564 35.07 5.33 -10.88
C ILE A 564 34.91 3.86 -11.29
N GLU A 565 35.25 2.91 -10.41
CA GLU A 565 35.09 1.48 -10.72
C GLU A 565 33.60 1.11 -10.90
N SER A 566 32.70 1.69 -10.10
CA SER A 566 31.26 1.54 -10.26
C SER A 566 30.76 2.13 -11.59
N LEU A 567 31.27 3.29 -12.01
CA LEU A 567 30.92 3.93 -13.28
C LEU A 567 31.34 3.11 -14.50
N ILE A 568 32.46 2.38 -14.41
CA ILE A 568 32.94 1.48 -15.46
C ILE A 568 32.12 0.18 -15.49
N ARG A 569 31.96 -0.50 -14.34
CA ARG A 569 31.38 -1.85 -14.31
C ARG A 569 29.85 -1.89 -14.26
N ARG A 570 29.22 -0.96 -13.55
CA ARG A 570 27.77 -1.01 -13.25
C ARG A 570 26.95 -0.16 -14.22
N GLU A 571 27.38 1.06 -14.48
CA GLU A 571 26.60 2.03 -15.28
C GLU A 571 27.08 2.15 -16.73
N GLY A 572 28.34 1.82 -17.03
CA GLY A 572 28.89 1.84 -18.38
C GLY A 572 29.05 3.25 -18.97
N TYR A 573 29.05 4.29 -18.12
CA TYR A 573 29.21 5.68 -18.53
C TYR A 573 30.65 6.03 -18.93
N LEU A 574 31.62 5.29 -18.39
CA LEU A 574 33.04 5.43 -18.71
C LEU A 574 33.53 4.18 -19.46
N ILE A 575 34.21 4.41 -20.58
CA ILE A 575 34.85 3.38 -21.38
C ILE A 575 36.36 3.46 -21.14
N VAL A 576 36.99 2.31 -20.88
CA VAL A 576 38.45 2.21 -20.82
C VAL A 576 38.99 2.12 -22.25
N VAL A 577 39.73 3.14 -22.68
CA VAL A 577 40.27 3.24 -24.06
C VAL A 577 41.59 2.50 -24.18
N ASP A 578 42.41 2.51 -23.13
CA ASP A 578 43.63 1.70 -23.03
C ASP A 578 43.80 1.19 -21.59
N ASP A 579 43.98 -0.13 -21.48
CA ASP A 579 44.20 -0.85 -20.23
C ASP A 579 45.71 -1.06 -19.95
N GLY A 580 46.58 -0.48 -20.78
CA GLY A 580 48.04 -0.59 -20.65
C GLY A 580 48.61 -1.98 -20.99
N ARG A 581 47.78 -2.88 -21.53
CA ARG A 581 48.18 -4.27 -21.83
C ARG A 581 48.96 -4.42 -23.14
N GLN A 582 48.82 -3.51 -24.11
CA GLN A 582 49.45 -3.68 -25.43
C GLN A 582 50.95 -3.33 -25.46
N ALA A 583 51.47 -2.61 -24.46
CA ALA A 583 52.91 -2.31 -24.38
C ALA A 583 53.74 -3.43 -23.71
N ALA A 584 53.11 -4.51 -23.24
CA ALA A 584 53.75 -5.55 -22.43
C ALA A 584 54.10 -6.83 -23.19
N GLU A 585 53.88 -6.91 -24.51
CA GLU A 585 54.23 -8.12 -25.30
C GLU A 585 55.71 -8.15 -25.75
N GLU A 586 56.49 -7.07 -25.60
CA GLU A 586 57.92 -7.03 -25.99
C GLU A 586 58.92 -6.93 -24.83
N ALA A 587 58.47 -6.98 -23.57
CA ALA A 587 59.37 -7.00 -22.41
C ALA A 587 58.90 -7.97 -21.33
N GLU A 588 59.50 -9.18 -21.31
CA GLU A 588 59.45 -10.08 -20.16
C GLU A 588 60.10 -9.39 -18.94
N THR A 589 59.28 -8.75 -18.11
CA THR A 589 59.51 -8.60 -16.66
C THR A 589 58.22 -8.16 -16.00
N VAL A 590 57.71 -9.01 -15.11
CA VAL A 590 56.49 -8.80 -14.33
C VAL A 590 56.62 -7.55 -13.45
N ARG A 591 56.04 -6.43 -13.90
CA ARG A 591 55.50 -5.39 -13.03
C ARG A 591 54.00 -5.33 -13.28
N SER A 592 53.21 -5.63 -12.25
CA SER A 592 51.77 -5.41 -12.26
C SER A 592 51.48 -3.98 -12.69
N SER A 593 50.89 -3.79 -13.87
CA SER A 593 50.43 -2.48 -14.32
C SER A 593 49.48 -1.93 -13.26
N THR A 594 49.87 -0.84 -12.61
CA THR A 594 49.05 -0.15 -11.63
C THR A 594 47.74 0.26 -12.31
N ARG A 595 46.59 -0.21 -11.80
CA ARG A 595 45.25 0.12 -12.31
C ARG A 595 44.98 1.64 -12.37
N ASP A 596 45.81 2.45 -11.72
CA ASP A 596 45.78 3.91 -11.71
C ASP A 596 46.22 4.57 -13.05
N ASP A 597 46.82 3.81 -13.99
CA ASP A 597 47.27 4.34 -15.30
C ASP A 597 46.27 4.13 -16.46
N ARG A 598 45.06 3.66 -16.19
CA ARG A 598 44.00 3.48 -17.21
C ARG A 598 43.59 4.80 -17.86
N ILE A 599 43.37 4.78 -19.17
CA ILE A 599 42.82 5.92 -19.93
C ILE A 599 41.30 5.77 -20.02
N LEU A 600 40.59 6.76 -19.47
CA LEU A 600 39.11 6.78 -19.41
C LEU A 600 38.57 7.80 -20.42
N ALA A 601 37.53 7.41 -21.15
CA ALA A 601 36.73 8.29 -22.02
C ALA A 601 35.25 8.15 -21.71
N VAL A 602 34.45 9.16 -22.07
CA VAL A 602 33.00 9.14 -21.83
C VAL A 602 32.31 8.34 -22.92
N ALA A 603 31.32 7.53 -22.54
CA ALA A 603 30.52 6.81 -23.52
C ALA A 603 29.72 7.82 -24.38
N PRO A 604 29.73 7.70 -25.73
CA PRO A 604 29.06 8.65 -26.63
C PRO A 604 27.53 8.69 -26.48
N ASN A 605 26.94 7.71 -25.80
CA ASN A 605 25.49 7.64 -25.53
C ASN A 605 25.07 8.33 -24.23
N TYR A 606 26.00 8.78 -23.40
CA TYR A 606 25.68 9.47 -22.16
C TYR A 606 25.37 10.94 -22.48
N VAL A 607 24.11 11.36 -22.32
CA VAL A 607 23.69 12.77 -22.43
C VAL A 607 23.52 13.32 -21.02
N ILE A 608 24.06 14.50 -20.76
CA ILE A 608 23.84 15.23 -19.51
C ILE A 608 22.44 15.84 -19.65
N ASP A 609 21.48 15.36 -18.86
CA ASP A 609 20.17 16.01 -18.68
C ASP A 609 20.29 17.24 -17.77
#